data_AF-A0A6B2LL53-F1
#
_entry.id   AF-A0A6B2LL53-F1
#
_cell.length_a   1.000
_cell.length_b   1.000
_cell.length_c   1.000
_cell.angle_alpha   90.00
_cell.angle_beta   90.00
_cell.angle_gamma   90.00
#
_symmetry.space_group_name_H-M   'P 1'
#
loop_
_entity.id
_entity.type
_entity.pdbx_description
1 polymer ?
#
loop_
_entity_poly.entity_id
_entity_poly.type
_entity_poly.pdbx_seq_one_letter_code
_entity_poly.pdbx_strand_id
1 'polypeptide(L)'
;MKGIELLFDKCQYKNSILYLELSGSKQFVPSFVVLYHCVKQKYIKDVEDQQLMHWTKLIIENEHYFKLSNNNSKDPILYLNVAFYFDYFKNNAQEAFKYYKLSANLSNSIAIRSVGYCYYTGKGVEQDYEEALKYFKLSADKGNSYALNNIGNCYYYGKGVKQDFEEALK
;
A
#
# COMPACT_ATOMS: atom_id res chain seq x y z
N MET A 1 -4.47 7.15 -24.04
CA MET A 1 -4.32 7.81 -22.72
C MET A 1 -2.94 8.42 -22.67
N LYS A 2 -2.85 9.76 -22.65
CA LYS A 2 -1.58 10.48 -22.47
C LYS A 2 -1.11 10.23 -21.03
N GLY A 3 0.07 9.63 -20.88
CA GLY A 3 0.67 9.33 -19.58
C GLY A 3 0.95 10.63 -18.82
N ILE A 4 0.71 10.60 -17.53
CA ILE A 4 1.06 11.68 -16.62
C ILE A 4 2.60 11.72 -16.57
N GLU A 5 3.22 12.67 -17.24
CA GLU A 5 4.59 13.09 -16.96
C GLU A 5 4.59 13.71 -15.56
N LEU A 6 4.96 12.93 -14.55
CA LEU A 6 5.23 13.43 -13.21
C LEU A 6 6.64 14.00 -13.21
N LEU A 7 6.76 15.33 -13.22
CA LEU A 7 8.00 16.05 -12.95
C LEU A 7 8.31 15.93 -11.43
N PHE A 8 9.46 15.35 -11.11
CA PHE A 8 9.93 15.15 -9.73
C PHE A 8 10.94 16.25 -9.38
N ASP A 9 10.56 17.19 -8.52
CA ASP A 9 11.41 18.36 -8.25
C ASP A 9 12.42 18.13 -7.11
N LYS A 10 12.08 17.42 -6.01
CA LYS A 10 12.99 17.14 -4.88
C LYS A 10 12.67 15.86 -4.10
N CYS A 11 13.69 15.06 -3.75
CA CYS A 11 13.62 13.94 -2.80
C CYS A 11 14.19 14.36 -1.44
N GLN A 12 13.42 14.21 -0.35
CA GLN A 12 13.94 14.38 1.01
C GLN A 12 13.71 13.13 1.86
N TYR A 13 14.77 12.65 2.50
CA TYR A 13 14.73 11.56 3.47
C TYR A 13 14.52 12.14 4.88
N LYS A 14 13.47 11.69 5.58
CA LYS A 14 13.28 11.99 7.01
C LYS A 14 12.71 10.76 7.72
N ASN A 15 13.33 10.35 8.82
CA ASN A 15 12.90 9.21 9.66
C ASN A 15 12.66 7.90 8.88
N SER A 16 13.60 7.52 8.00
CA SER A 16 13.50 6.29 7.18
C SER A 16 12.29 6.25 6.23
N ILE A 17 11.65 7.39 6.00
CA ILE A 17 10.52 7.58 5.08
C ILE A 17 10.99 8.56 3.99
N LEU A 18 10.80 8.16 2.72
CA LEU A 18 10.98 9.05 1.59
C LEU A 18 9.68 9.84 1.39
N TYR A 19 9.72 11.16 1.58
CA TYR A 19 8.61 12.05 1.25
C TYR A 19 8.83 12.56 -0.18
N LEU A 20 7.87 12.30 -1.08
CA LEU A 20 7.81 12.87 -2.43
C LEU A 20 6.75 13.98 -2.45
N GLU A 21 7.15 15.20 -2.83
CA GLU A 21 6.21 16.25 -3.21
C GLU A 21 5.81 16.05 -4.68
N LEU A 22 4.64 15.44 -4.92
CA LEU A 22 4.05 15.32 -6.25
C LEU A 22 3.14 16.52 -6.49
N SER A 23 3.59 17.50 -7.27
CA SER A 23 2.74 18.58 -7.84
C SER A 23 1.66 19.15 -6.90
N GLY A 24 2.02 19.41 -5.63
CA GLY A 24 1.11 19.98 -4.63
C GLY A 24 0.17 19.02 -3.91
N SER A 25 0.30 17.70 -4.10
CA SER A 25 -0.50 16.66 -3.43
C SER A 25 0.37 15.72 -2.60
N LYS A 26 0.11 15.66 -1.29
CA LYS A 26 0.76 14.71 -0.37
C LYS A 26 0.13 13.33 -0.55
N GLN A 27 0.70 12.50 -1.43
CA GLN A 27 0.35 11.08 -1.54
C GLN A 27 1.45 10.19 -0.96
N PHE A 28 1.04 9.18 -0.18
CA PHE A 28 1.93 8.21 0.43
C PHE A 28 2.31 7.14 -0.59
N VAL A 29 3.56 7.11 -1.02
CA VAL A 29 4.12 6.04 -1.85
C VAL A 29 5.17 5.30 -1.03
N PRO A 30 5.02 3.99 -0.73
CA PRO A 30 6.02 3.23 0.00
C PRO A 30 7.40 3.34 -0.70
N SER A 31 8.45 3.56 0.09
CA SER A 31 9.82 3.85 -0.38
C SER A 31 10.35 2.86 -1.44
N PHE A 32 9.93 1.60 -1.37
CA PHE A 32 10.30 0.57 -2.35
C PHE A 32 9.62 0.72 -3.73
N VAL A 33 8.37 1.20 -3.78
CA VAL A 33 7.65 1.44 -5.06
C VAL A 33 8.27 2.62 -5.80
N VAL A 34 8.68 3.65 -5.06
CA VAL A 34 9.44 4.78 -5.60
C VAL A 34 10.79 4.32 -6.14
N LEU A 35 11.56 3.57 -5.34
CA LEU A 35 12.84 3.03 -5.80
C LEU A 35 12.69 2.19 -7.08
N TYR A 36 11.71 1.29 -7.14
CA TYR A 36 11.46 0.47 -8.32
C TYR A 36 11.10 1.32 -9.56
N HIS A 37 10.22 2.31 -9.41
CA HIS A 37 9.83 3.18 -10.53
C HIS A 37 10.98 4.06 -11.01
N CYS A 38 11.74 4.66 -10.09
CA CYS A 38 12.90 5.48 -10.41
C CYS A 38 14.01 4.70 -11.11
N VAL A 39 14.26 3.44 -10.69
CA VAL A 39 15.25 2.55 -11.32
C VAL A 39 14.76 2.10 -12.71
N LYS A 40 13.48 1.72 -12.85
CA LYS A 40 12.93 1.20 -14.11
C LYS A 40 12.78 2.26 -15.21
N GLN A 41 12.49 3.51 -14.84
CA GLN A 41 12.29 4.60 -15.80
C GLN A 41 13.57 5.35 -16.19
N LYS A 42 14.77 4.88 -15.77
CA LYS A 42 16.08 5.50 -16.05
C LYS A 42 16.21 6.97 -15.60
N TYR A 43 15.34 7.44 -14.70
CA TYR A 43 15.40 8.81 -14.18
C TYR A 43 16.57 9.03 -13.23
N ILE A 44 17.15 7.95 -12.69
CA ILE A 44 18.42 8.03 -11.97
C ILE A 44 19.49 7.37 -12.83
N LYS A 45 20.26 8.21 -13.53
CA LYS A 45 21.45 7.77 -14.28
C LYS A 45 22.67 7.60 -13.37
N ASP A 46 22.69 8.33 -12.26
CA ASP A 46 23.81 8.39 -11.33
C ASP A 46 23.36 8.06 -9.90
N VAL A 47 22.82 6.85 -9.68
CA VAL A 47 22.85 6.27 -8.33
C VAL A 47 24.28 5.80 -8.14
N GLU A 48 25.16 6.64 -7.58
CA GLU A 48 26.53 6.24 -7.24
C GLU A 48 26.57 5.08 -6.23
N ASP A 49 25.46 4.79 -5.56
CA ASP A 49 25.35 3.64 -4.66
C ASP A 49 25.01 2.34 -5.41
N GLN A 50 26.06 1.66 -5.86
CA GLN A 50 26.00 0.23 -6.23
C GLN A 50 25.24 -0.61 -5.19
N GLN A 51 25.26 -0.21 -3.91
CA GLN A 51 24.47 -0.85 -2.85
C GLN A 51 22.96 -0.73 -3.07
N LEU A 52 22.43 0.44 -3.42
CA LEU A 52 20.98 0.63 -3.53
C LEU A 52 20.39 -0.17 -4.70
N MET A 53 21.15 -0.24 -5.80
CA MET A 53 20.80 -1.04 -6.98
C MET A 53 21.03 -2.53 -6.75
N HIS A 54 22.03 -2.91 -5.95
CA HIS A 54 22.25 -4.28 -5.48
C HIS A 54 21.12 -4.74 -4.56
N TRP A 55 20.67 -3.92 -3.59
CA TRP A 55 19.57 -4.26 -2.69
C TRP A 55 18.23 -4.35 -3.42
N THR A 56 17.90 -3.41 -4.31
CA THR A 56 16.66 -3.52 -5.11
C THR A 56 16.69 -4.70 -6.05
N LYS A 57 17.82 -4.95 -6.72
CA LYS A 57 17.98 -6.12 -7.59
C LYS A 57 17.99 -7.43 -6.79
N LEU A 58 18.57 -7.48 -5.59
CA LEU A 58 18.48 -8.64 -4.70
C LEU A 58 17.05 -8.88 -4.17
N ILE A 59 16.31 -7.82 -3.84
CA ILE A 59 14.92 -7.92 -3.37
C ILE A 59 13.99 -8.39 -4.51
N ILE A 60 14.29 -8.00 -5.76
CA ILE A 60 13.51 -8.36 -6.95
C ILE A 60 13.90 -9.74 -7.52
N GLU A 61 15.18 -10.11 -7.48
CA GLU A 61 15.73 -11.32 -8.12
C GLU A 61 15.90 -12.51 -7.15
N ASN A 62 15.87 -12.33 -5.82
CA ASN A 62 16.02 -13.47 -4.91
C ASN A 62 14.70 -14.00 -4.36
N GLU A 63 14.45 -15.27 -4.67
CA GLU A 63 13.58 -16.20 -3.93
C GLU A 63 13.79 -16.19 -2.40
N HIS A 64 14.88 -15.60 -1.88
CA HIS A 64 15.18 -15.49 -0.44
C HIS A 64 14.18 -14.65 0.34
N TYR A 65 13.64 -13.56 -0.23
CA TYR A 65 12.62 -12.74 0.45
C TYR A 65 11.29 -13.52 0.61
N PHE A 66 10.95 -14.36 -0.37
CA PHE A 66 9.83 -15.30 -0.29
C PHE A 66 10.09 -16.48 0.66
N LYS A 67 11.33 -16.99 0.73
CA LYS A 67 11.72 -18.01 1.71
C LYS A 67 11.72 -17.47 3.15
N LEU A 68 12.07 -16.20 3.36
CA LEU A 68 11.99 -15.51 4.67
C LEU A 68 10.54 -15.24 5.11
N SER A 69 9.65 -14.88 4.18
CA SER A 69 8.22 -14.71 4.48
C SER A 69 7.52 -16.04 4.78
N ASN A 70 7.96 -17.14 4.13
CA ASN A 70 7.56 -18.52 4.43
C ASN A 70 8.14 -19.06 5.75
N ASN A 71 9.14 -18.41 6.34
CA ASN A 71 9.80 -18.84 7.59
C ASN A 71 9.20 -18.20 8.86
N ASN A 72 7.89 -17.96 8.89
CA ASN A 72 7.21 -17.39 10.07
C ASN A 72 7.87 -16.10 10.59
N SER A 73 8.40 -15.25 9.70
CA SER A 73 9.13 -14.03 10.09
C SER A 73 8.30 -13.06 10.95
N LYS A 74 6.97 -13.25 11.04
CA LYS A 74 6.03 -12.46 11.87
C LYS A 74 6.27 -10.95 11.73
N ASP A 75 6.80 -10.52 10.57
CA ASP A 75 7.11 -9.13 10.28
C ASP A 75 5.98 -8.52 9.44
N PRO A 76 5.19 -7.60 10.00
CA PRO A 76 4.11 -6.95 9.28
C PRO A 76 4.58 -6.17 8.05
N ILE A 77 5.76 -5.55 8.11
CA ILE A 77 6.29 -4.69 7.04
C ILE A 77 6.71 -5.56 5.86
N LEU A 78 7.35 -6.69 6.14
CA LEU A 78 7.72 -7.66 5.11
C LEU A 78 6.49 -8.13 4.32
N TYR A 79 5.45 -8.58 5.02
CA TYR A 79 4.22 -9.03 4.35
C TYR A 79 3.53 -7.90 3.58
N LEU A 80 3.52 -6.68 4.11
CA LEU A 80 2.97 -5.52 3.40
C LEU A 80 3.73 -5.23 2.09
N ASN A 81 5.06 -5.31 2.11
CA ASN A 81 5.89 -5.11 0.92
C ASN A 81 5.64 -6.20 -0.14
N VAL A 82 5.51 -7.46 0.27
CA VAL A 82 5.18 -8.56 -0.64
C VAL A 82 3.77 -8.36 -1.24
N ALA A 83 2.81 -7.91 -0.44
CA ALA A 83 1.47 -7.59 -0.94
C ALA A 83 1.52 -6.51 -2.04
N PHE A 84 2.22 -5.40 -1.79
CA PHE A 84 2.39 -4.34 -2.79
C PHE A 84 3.10 -4.83 -4.05
N TYR A 85 4.08 -5.73 -3.92
CA TYR A 85 4.74 -6.31 -5.08
C TYR A 85 3.76 -7.07 -5.97
N PHE A 86 2.93 -7.94 -5.39
CA PHE A 86 1.92 -8.66 -6.15
C PHE A 86 0.87 -7.73 -6.74
N ASP A 87 0.46 -6.72 -5.98
CA ASP A 87 -0.58 -5.77 -6.36
C ASP A 87 -0.15 -4.91 -7.57
N TYR A 88 1.00 -4.24 -7.47
CA TYR A 88 1.42 -3.22 -8.44
C TYR A 88 2.31 -3.78 -9.56
N PHE A 89 3.15 -4.78 -9.29
CA PHE A 89 4.14 -5.25 -10.27
C PHE A 89 3.73 -6.54 -10.96
N LYS A 90 3.12 -7.48 -10.24
CA LYS A 90 2.61 -8.73 -10.83
C LYS A 90 1.15 -8.63 -11.25
N ASN A 91 0.44 -7.59 -10.81
CA ASN A 91 -1.00 -7.45 -11.00
C ASN A 91 -1.78 -8.71 -10.57
N ASN A 92 -1.33 -9.36 -9.50
CA ASN A 92 -1.96 -10.55 -8.93
C ASN A 92 -2.68 -10.16 -7.64
N ALA A 93 -3.96 -9.84 -7.78
CA ALA A 93 -4.80 -9.40 -6.69
C ALA A 93 -5.03 -10.47 -5.60
N GLN A 94 -5.08 -11.76 -5.98
CA GLN A 94 -5.32 -12.85 -5.02
C GLN A 94 -4.13 -13.03 -4.07
N GLU A 95 -2.90 -13.05 -4.62
CA GLU A 95 -1.70 -13.11 -3.79
C GLU A 95 -1.51 -11.82 -2.99
N ALA A 96 -1.76 -10.65 -3.57
CA ALA A 96 -1.72 -9.39 -2.84
C ALA A 96 -2.65 -9.41 -1.61
N PHE A 97 -3.91 -9.84 -1.79
CA PHE A 97 -4.89 -9.94 -0.71
C PHE A 97 -4.41 -10.87 0.42
N LYS A 98 -3.86 -12.03 0.08
CA LYS A 98 -3.30 -12.99 1.04
C LYS A 98 -2.22 -12.35 1.91
N TYR A 99 -1.28 -11.62 1.32
CA TYR A 99 -0.21 -10.97 2.08
C TYR A 99 -0.68 -9.73 2.84
N TYR A 100 -1.63 -8.96 2.32
CA TYR A 100 -2.30 -7.92 3.10
C TYR A 100 -2.96 -8.51 4.35
N LYS A 101 -3.63 -9.65 4.24
CA LYS A 101 -4.23 -10.36 5.38
C LYS A 101 -3.19 -10.82 6.41
N LEU A 102 -2.06 -11.37 5.96
CA LEU A 102 -0.96 -11.76 6.87
C LEU A 102 -0.40 -10.56 7.64
N SER A 103 -0.15 -9.44 6.96
CA SER A 103 0.31 -8.20 7.59
C SER A 103 -0.75 -7.58 8.52
N ALA A 104 -2.02 -7.61 8.12
CA ALA A 104 -3.15 -7.12 8.90
C ALA A 104 -3.34 -7.92 10.21
N ASN A 105 -3.16 -9.24 10.16
CA ASN A 105 -3.19 -10.10 11.35
C ASN A 105 -2.09 -9.77 12.36
N LEU A 106 -1.01 -9.10 11.91
CA LEU A 106 0.06 -8.57 12.75
C LEU A 106 -0.18 -7.10 13.15
N SER A 107 -1.43 -6.63 13.08
CA SER A 107 -1.87 -5.28 13.48
C SER A 107 -1.29 -4.13 12.66
N ASN A 108 -0.77 -4.38 11.45
CA ASN A 108 -0.33 -3.29 10.58
C ASN A 108 -1.53 -2.49 10.06
N SER A 109 -1.65 -1.23 10.48
CA SER A 109 -2.81 -0.40 10.17
C SER A 109 -2.96 -0.09 8.68
N ILE A 110 -1.86 -0.02 7.91
CA ILE A 110 -1.89 0.16 6.45
C ILE A 110 -2.47 -1.09 5.80
N ALA A 111 -1.99 -2.27 6.18
CA ALA A 111 -2.47 -3.53 5.64
C ALA A 111 -3.94 -3.80 5.99
N ILE A 112 -4.36 -3.50 7.23
CA ILE A 112 -5.78 -3.61 7.63
C ILE A 112 -6.66 -2.76 6.70
N ARG A 113 -6.25 -1.52 6.40
CA ARG A 113 -6.96 -0.66 5.45
C ARG A 113 -6.98 -1.26 4.05
N SER A 114 -5.86 -1.81 3.58
CA SER A 114 -5.77 -2.43 2.26
C SER A 114 -6.67 -3.67 2.15
N VAL A 115 -6.80 -4.49 3.19
CA VAL A 115 -7.77 -5.59 3.23
C VAL A 115 -9.20 -5.05 3.11
N GLY A 116 -9.54 -3.98 3.83
CA GLY A 116 -10.84 -3.33 3.68
C GLY A 116 -11.07 -2.82 2.25
N TYR A 117 -10.04 -2.29 1.60
CA TYR A 117 -10.13 -1.83 0.22
C TYR A 117 -10.31 -2.99 -0.78
N CYS A 118 -9.68 -4.14 -0.55
CA CYS A 118 -9.89 -5.35 -1.34
C CYS A 118 -11.36 -5.79 -1.27
N TYR A 119 -11.95 -5.86 -0.07
CA TYR A 119 -13.38 -6.15 0.08
C TYR A 119 -14.27 -5.07 -0.54
N TYR A 120 -13.92 -3.80 -0.39
CA TYR A 120 -14.70 -2.70 -0.97
C TYR A 120 -14.75 -2.76 -2.50
N THR A 121 -13.65 -3.15 -3.14
CA THR A 121 -13.53 -3.17 -4.60
C THR A 121 -13.75 -4.54 -5.24
N GLY A 122 -13.79 -5.62 -4.45
CA GLY A 122 -13.74 -6.99 -4.97
C GLY A 122 -12.37 -7.38 -5.55
N LYS A 123 -11.29 -6.69 -5.15
CA LYS A 123 -9.95 -6.96 -5.69
C LYS A 123 -9.29 -8.12 -4.95
N GLY A 124 -9.24 -9.27 -5.60
CA GLY A 124 -8.58 -10.49 -5.08
C GLY A 124 -9.41 -11.26 -4.07
N VAL A 125 -10.62 -10.78 -3.76
CA VAL A 125 -11.62 -11.37 -2.88
C VAL A 125 -13.00 -10.95 -3.39
N GLU A 126 -14.05 -11.70 -3.05
CA GLU A 126 -15.42 -11.28 -3.35
C GLU A 126 -15.73 -9.92 -2.69
N GLN A 127 -16.47 -9.07 -3.41
CA GLN A 127 -16.82 -7.74 -2.91
C GLN A 127 -17.79 -7.86 -1.74
N ASP A 128 -17.46 -7.21 -0.63
CA ASP A 128 -18.29 -7.15 0.56
C ASP A 128 -18.09 -5.79 1.25
N TYR A 129 -19.09 -4.92 1.15
CA TYR A 129 -18.99 -3.59 1.73
C TYR A 129 -19.10 -3.59 3.26
N GLU A 130 -19.78 -4.57 3.86
CA GLU A 130 -19.91 -4.67 5.31
C GLU A 130 -18.57 -5.09 5.93
N GLU A 131 -17.91 -6.10 5.35
CA GLU A 131 -16.54 -6.46 5.74
C GLU A 131 -15.57 -5.31 5.49
N ALA A 132 -15.65 -4.64 4.34
CA ALA A 132 -14.82 -3.48 4.07
C ALA A 132 -14.91 -2.41 5.17
N LEU A 133 -16.13 -2.07 5.58
CA LEU A 133 -16.38 -1.09 6.64
C LEU A 133 -15.80 -1.54 7.99
N LYS A 134 -15.92 -2.83 8.34
CA LYS A 134 -15.29 -3.38 9.57
C LYS A 134 -13.77 -3.20 9.55
N TYR A 135 -13.10 -3.53 8.44
CA TYR A 135 -11.66 -3.33 8.31
C TYR A 135 -11.25 -1.85 8.33
N PHE A 136 -12.04 -0.96 7.71
CA PHE A 136 -11.74 0.47 7.78
C PHE A 136 -11.86 1.00 9.21
N LYS A 137 -12.92 0.64 9.95
CA LYS A 137 -13.05 1.00 11.37
C LYS A 137 -11.88 0.47 12.20
N LEU A 138 -11.53 -0.81 12.03
CA LEU A 138 -10.39 -1.41 12.72
C LEU A 138 -9.06 -0.70 12.39
N SER A 139 -8.87 -0.27 11.14
CA SER A 139 -7.67 0.47 10.73
C SER A 139 -7.62 1.87 11.34
N ALA A 140 -8.76 2.56 11.41
CA ALA A 140 -8.90 3.86 12.06
C ALA A 140 -8.59 3.76 13.56
N ASP A 141 -9.08 2.72 14.25
CA ASP A 141 -8.77 2.44 15.66
C ASP A 141 -7.27 2.20 15.91
N LYS A 142 -6.54 1.75 14.88
CA LYS A 142 -5.07 1.63 14.89
C LYS A 142 -4.35 2.91 14.44
N GLY A 143 -5.06 4.04 14.37
CA GLY A 143 -4.50 5.36 14.08
C GLY A 143 -4.29 5.66 12.59
N ASN A 144 -4.86 4.87 11.67
CA ASN A 144 -4.78 5.16 10.24
C ASN A 144 -5.85 6.17 9.82
N SER A 145 -5.49 7.45 9.73
CA SER A 145 -6.41 8.52 9.32
C SER A 145 -6.97 8.34 7.91
N TYR A 146 -6.27 7.66 6.99
CA TYR A 146 -6.81 7.39 5.65
C TYR A 146 -7.99 6.41 5.68
N ALA A 147 -8.14 5.62 6.75
CA ALA A 147 -9.28 4.75 6.91
C ALA A 147 -10.56 5.53 7.25
N LEU A 148 -10.46 6.69 7.92
CA LEU A 148 -11.60 7.58 8.20
C LEU A 148 -12.25 8.06 6.90
N ASN A 149 -11.46 8.45 5.90
CA ASN A 149 -11.99 8.82 4.58
C ASN A 149 -12.77 7.67 3.93
N ASN A 150 -12.31 6.43 4.09
CA ASN A 150 -13.01 5.26 3.55
C ASN A 150 -14.31 4.98 4.31
N ILE A 151 -14.33 5.18 5.64
CA ILE A 151 -15.54 5.09 6.47
C ILE A 151 -16.54 6.16 6.04
N GLY A 152 -16.08 7.40 5.89
CA GLY A 152 -16.89 8.51 5.40
C GLY A 152 -17.53 8.21 4.05
N ASN A 153 -16.77 7.63 3.11
CA ASN A 153 -17.30 7.17 1.83
C ASN A 153 -18.36 6.06 1.98
N CYS A 154 -18.16 5.10 2.89
CA CYS A 154 -19.17 4.07 3.17
C CYS A 154 -20.50 4.69 3.63
N TYR A 155 -20.45 5.65 4.56
CA TYR A 155 -21.66 6.36 5.02
C TYR A 155 -22.24 7.29 3.96
N TYR A 156 -21.41 8.01 3.20
CA TYR A 156 -21.85 8.93 2.16
C TYR A 156 -22.59 8.21 1.02
N TYR A 157 -22.12 7.02 0.63
CA TYR A 157 -22.72 6.24 -0.47
C TYR A 157 -23.63 5.10 0.01
N GLY A 158 -23.80 4.91 1.32
CA GLY A 158 -24.56 3.79 1.87
C GLY A 158 -23.99 2.41 1.51
N LYS A 159 -22.67 2.26 1.51
CA LYS A 159 -21.96 1.02 1.15
C LYS A 159 -21.64 0.21 2.40
N GLY A 160 -22.35 -0.90 2.60
CA GLY A 160 -22.20 -1.76 3.77
C GLY A 160 -22.76 -1.16 5.06
N VAL A 161 -23.50 -0.05 4.93
CA VAL A 161 -24.16 0.67 6.01
C VAL A 161 -25.27 1.53 5.41
N LYS A 162 -26.27 1.90 6.21
CA LYS A 162 -27.27 2.89 5.79
C LYS A 162 -26.58 4.23 5.51
N GLN A 163 -26.99 4.88 4.42
CA GLN A 163 -26.47 6.20 4.08
C GLN A 163 -26.76 7.20 5.21
N ASP A 164 -25.73 7.94 5.60
CA ASP A 164 -25.79 8.94 6.66
C ASP A 164 -24.72 10.02 6.42
N PHE A 165 -25.16 11.24 6.13
CA PHE A 165 -24.23 12.35 5.83
C PHE A 165 -23.61 12.96 7.09
N GLU A 166 -24.27 12.84 8.25
CA GLU A 166 -23.72 13.34 9.50
C GLU A 166 -22.57 12.43 9.96
N GLU A 167 -22.76 11.11 9.89
CA GLU A 167 -21.68 10.16 10.15
C GLU A 167 -20.55 10.26 9.12
N ALA A 168 -20.85 10.60 7.85
CA ALA A 168 -19.83 10.77 6.83
C ALA A 168 -18.89 11.97 7.06
N LEU A 169 -19.31 12.97 7.84
CA LEU A 169 -18.56 14.20 8.12
C LEU A 169 -17.71 14.13 9.41
N LYS A 170 -17.87 13.10 10.23
CA LYS A 170 -17.11 12.90 11.47
C LYS A 170 -15.67 12.47 11.19
#